data_AF-K9KAN9-F1
#
_entry.id   AF-K9KAN9-F1
#
_cell.length_a   1.000
_cell.length_b   1.000
_cell.length_c   1.000
_cell.angle_alpha   90.00
_cell.angle_beta   90.00
_cell.angle_gamma   90.00
#
_symmetry.space_group_name_H-M   'P 1'
#
loop_
_entity.id
_entity.type
_entity.pdbx_description
1 polymer ?
#
loop_
_entity_poly.entity_id
_entity_poly.type
_entity_poly.pdbx_seq_one_letter_code
_entity_poly.pdbx_strand_id
1 'polypeptide(L)'
;GLCFMYSSIQIPHIALATVLIALCTKNLEYPIQWLYITYRKMCKATGKTVPPRLLTEEEYRIQGEVETSKALEELREYCNSPGCSPWKTVSRIQSPKRFADFVEGSFHLTPNEVSVHEQEYGLGSLIAQDEIYEETSSEEEDSDSQYPTVTQNNFLT
;
A
#
# COMPACT_ATOMS: atom_id res chain seq x y z
N GLY A 1 22.88 -37.13 -42.49
CA GLY A 1 23.40 -36.51 -43.73
C GLY A 1 23.04 -37.32 -44.96
N LEU A 2 23.66 -38.49 -45.17
CA LEU A 2 23.48 -39.27 -46.40
C LEU A 2 22.05 -39.73 -46.69
N CYS A 3 21.28 -40.18 -45.69
CA CYS A 3 19.90 -40.62 -45.92
C CYS A 3 19.00 -39.48 -46.44
N PHE A 4 19.21 -38.26 -45.96
CA PHE A 4 18.46 -37.08 -46.40
C PHE A 4 18.79 -36.71 -47.85
N MET A 5 20.07 -36.80 -48.23
CA MET A 5 20.48 -36.59 -49.62
C MET A 5 19.89 -37.66 -50.54
N TYR A 6 19.90 -38.92 -50.13
CA TYR A 6 19.31 -40.02 -50.89
C TYR A 6 17.79 -39.85 -51.08
N SER A 7 17.07 -39.51 -50.01
CA SER A 7 15.61 -39.29 -50.07
C SER A 7 15.21 -38.05 -50.88
N SER A 8 16.05 -37.02 -50.96
CA SER A 8 15.79 -35.83 -51.78
C SER A 8 15.84 -36.10 -53.29
N ILE A 9 16.59 -37.13 -53.72
CA ILE A 9 16.76 -37.46 -55.13
C ILE A 9 15.62 -38.38 -55.62
N GLN A 10 15.12 -39.26 -54.75
CA GLN A 10 14.17 -40.31 -55.14
C GLN A 10 12.69 -39.84 -55.20
N ILE A 11 12.33 -38.76 -54.48
CA ILE A 11 10.93 -38.32 -54.34
C ILE A 11 10.84 -36.78 -54.48
N PRO A 12 10.08 -36.25 -55.45
CA PRO A 12 10.01 -34.80 -55.72
C PRO A 12 9.42 -34.00 -54.56
N HIS A 13 8.47 -34.57 -53.81
CA HIS A 13 7.88 -33.94 -52.64
C HIS A 13 8.90 -33.71 -51.51
N ILE A 14 9.86 -34.63 -51.34
CA ILE A 14 10.89 -34.50 -50.31
C ILE A 14 11.85 -33.39 -50.69
N ALA A 15 12.28 -33.31 -51.95
CA ALA A 15 13.11 -32.20 -52.45
C ALA A 15 12.43 -30.83 -52.25
N LEU A 16 11.12 -30.74 -52.51
CA LEU A 16 10.37 -29.51 -52.26
C LEU A 16 10.35 -29.15 -50.76
N ALA A 17 10.16 -30.13 -49.88
CA ALA A 17 10.22 -29.91 -48.44
C ALA A 17 11.59 -29.40 -47.98
N THR A 18 12.70 -29.93 -48.51
CA THR A 18 14.05 -29.49 -48.13
C THR A 18 14.36 -28.07 -48.59
N VAL A 19 13.96 -27.70 -49.81
CA VAL A 19 14.10 -26.35 -50.36
C VAL A 19 13.27 -25.35 -49.56
N LEU A 20 12.02 -25.70 -49.21
CA LEU A 20 11.17 -24.86 -48.37
C LEU A 20 11.76 -24.67 -46.98
N ILE A 21 12.26 -25.73 -46.33
CA ILE A 21 12.93 -25.63 -45.03
C ILE A 21 14.16 -24.73 -45.11
N ALA A 22 15.00 -24.86 -46.14
CA ALA A 22 16.18 -24.01 -46.34
C ALA A 22 15.82 -22.54 -46.61
N LEU A 23 14.73 -22.30 -47.34
CA LEU A 23 14.21 -20.95 -47.56
C LEU A 23 13.66 -20.36 -46.25
N CYS A 24 12.95 -21.16 -45.46
CA CYS A 24 12.44 -20.78 -44.15
C CYS A 24 13.57 -20.49 -43.17
N THR A 25 14.62 -21.30 -43.07
CA THR A 25 15.70 -21.01 -42.11
C THR A 25 16.46 -19.73 -42.45
N LYS A 26 16.62 -19.37 -43.74
CA LYS A 26 17.30 -18.14 -44.13
C LYS A 26 16.43 -16.88 -44.15
N ASN A 27 15.15 -17.00 -44.49
CA ASN A 27 14.26 -15.84 -44.64
C ASN A 27 13.30 -15.67 -43.47
N LEU A 28 13.06 -16.72 -42.67
CA LEU A 28 12.07 -16.75 -41.60
C LEU A 28 12.67 -16.52 -40.20
N GLU A 29 13.99 -16.59 -40.04
CA GLU A 29 14.65 -16.33 -38.75
C GLU A 29 14.44 -14.88 -38.30
N TYR A 30 14.59 -13.92 -39.21
CA TYR A 30 14.36 -12.50 -38.94
C TYR A 30 12.90 -12.15 -38.57
N PRO A 31 11.87 -12.57 -39.34
CA PRO A 31 10.48 -12.28 -38.97
C PRO A 31 10.02 -13.05 -37.73
N ILE A 32 10.53 -14.26 -37.44
CA ILE A 32 10.22 -14.97 -36.19
C ILE A 32 10.81 -14.25 -34.98
N GLN A 33 12.07 -13.79 -35.07
CA GLN A 33 12.68 -13.01 -34.00
C GLN A 33 11.93 -11.70 -33.77
N TRP A 34 11.54 -11.00 -34.84
CA TRP A 34 10.74 -9.78 -34.74
C TRP A 34 9.34 -10.03 -34.15
N LEU A 35 8.66 -11.09 -34.58
CA LEU A 35 7.38 -11.54 -34.02
C LEU A 35 7.51 -11.91 -32.54
N TYR A 36 8.58 -12.59 -32.15
CA TYR A 36 8.85 -12.93 -30.76
C TYR A 36 9.10 -11.69 -29.89
N ILE A 37 9.89 -10.73 -30.39
CA ILE A 37 10.18 -9.47 -29.68
C ILE A 37 8.89 -8.65 -29.51
N THR A 38 8.09 -8.52 -30.57
CA THR A 38 6.83 -7.78 -30.55
C THR A 38 5.79 -8.46 -29.67
N TYR A 39 5.64 -9.79 -29.78
CA TYR A 39 4.80 -10.61 -28.90
C TYR A 39 5.20 -10.45 -27.43
N ARG A 40 6.50 -10.57 -27.11
CA ARG A 40 7.01 -10.40 -25.75
C ARG A 40 6.73 -9.00 -25.19
N LYS A 41 6.86 -7.95 -26.01
CA LYS A 41 6.53 -6.58 -25.62
C LYS A 41 5.03 -6.40 -25.34
N MET A 42 4.16 -6.99 -26.18
CA MET A 42 2.71 -6.92 -26.00
C MET A 42 2.25 -7.71 -24.76
N CYS A 43 2.74 -8.94 -24.55
CA CYS A 43 2.42 -9.72 -23.35
C CYS A 43 2.87 -9.02 -22.05
N LYS A 44 4.03 -8.34 -22.06
CA LYS A 44 4.47 -7.54 -20.91
C LYS A 44 3.63 -6.28 -20.69
N ALA A 45 3.05 -5.71 -21.74
CA ALA A 45 2.18 -4.53 -21.64
C ALA A 45 0.79 -4.86 -21.08
N THR A 46 0.32 -6.11 -21.22
CA THR A 46 -0.94 -6.59 -20.63
C THR A 46 -0.89 -6.72 -19.11
N GLY A 47 0.32 -6.78 -18.51
CA GLY A 47 0.53 -6.86 -17.07
C GLY A 47 0.66 -5.50 -16.37
N LYS A 48 -0.02 -4.45 -16.84
CA LYS A 48 -0.08 -3.18 -16.11
C LYS A 48 -0.88 -3.40 -14.83
N THR A 49 -0.17 -3.72 -13.75
CA THR A 49 -0.72 -3.77 -12.40
C THR A 49 -1.40 -2.44 -12.12
N VAL A 50 -2.69 -2.48 -11.80
CA VAL A 50 -3.45 -1.31 -11.35
C VAL A 50 -2.64 -0.65 -10.23
N PRO A 51 -2.42 0.68 -10.26
CA PRO A 51 -1.70 1.36 -9.20
C PRO A 51 -2.37 1.03 -7.86
N PRO A 52 -1.58 0.67 -6.82
CA PRO A 52 -2.16 0.31 -5.54
C PRO A 52 -3.02 1.46 -5.02
N ARG A 53 -4.23 1.14 -4.55
CA ARG A 53 -5.12 2.12 -3.94
C ARG A 53 -4.40 2.72 -2.73
N LEU A 54 -4.46 4.05 -2.59
CA LEU A 54 -4.00 4.71 -1.37
C LEU A 54 -4.87 4.26 -0.20
N LEU A 55 -4.25 4.23 0.98
CA LEU A 55 -4.90 3.88 2.23
C LEU A 55 -6.04 4.88 2.52
N THR A 56 -7.19 4.40 3.00
CA THR A 56 -8.18 5.33 3.55
C THR A 56 -7.64 5.94 4.84
N GLU A 57 -8.19 7.09 5.25
CA GLU A 57 -7.83 7.74 6.51
C GLU A 57 -8.02 6.80 7.71
N GLU A 58 -9.10 6.03 7.70
CA GLU A 58 -9.39 5.07 8.76
C GLU A 58 -8.38 3.91 8.79
N GLU A 59 -8.02 3.36 7.62
CA GLU A 59 -6.98 2.34 7.53
C GLU A 59 -5.61 2.87 7.98
N TYR A 60 -5.30 4.14 7.68
CA TYR A 60 -4.09 4.81 8.14
C TYR A 60 -4.05 4.96 9.66
N ARG A 61 -5.16 5.39 10.25
CA ARG A 61 -5.31 5.54 11.69
C ARG A 61 -5.09 4.21 12.41
N ILE A 62 -5.76 3.15 11.96
CA ILE A 62 -5.63 1.80 12.54
C ILE A 62 -4.18 1.30 12.43
N GLN A 63 -3.53 1.48 11.27
CA GLN A 63 -2.12 1.08 11.12
C GLN A 63 -1.20 1.88 12.04
N GLY A 64 -1.45 3.17 12.20
CA GLY A 64 -0.73 4.02 13.15
C GLY A 64 -0.81 3.48 14.57
N GLU A 65 -2.02 3.14 15.04
CA GLU A 65 -2.24 2.59 16.39
C GLU A 65 -1.55 1.24 16.59
N VAL A 66 -1.68 0.33 15.62
CA VAL A 66 -1.09 -1.02 15.70
C VAL A 66 0.44 -0.95 15.68
N GLU A 67 1.03 -0.21 14.74
CA GLU A 67 2.48 -0.12 14.61
C GLU A 67 3.10 0.66 15.77
N THR A 68 2.43 1.72 16.27
CA THR A 68 2.88 2.45 17.46
C THR A 68 2.86 1.55 18.69
N SER A 69 1.77 0.80 18.90
CA SER A 69 1.65 -0.11 20.05
C SER A 69 2.74 -1.18 20.01
N LYS A 70 2.98 -1.75 18.83
CA LYS A 70 4.03 -2.75 18.62
C LYS A 70 5.43 -2.17 18.87
N ALA A 71 5.74 -1.00 18.33
CA ALA A 71 7.03 -0.35 18.52
C ALA A 71 7.29 0.03 19.99
N LEU A 72 6.24 0.41 20.74
CA LEU A 72 6.35 0.67 22.17
C LEU A 72 6.64 -0.60 22.97
N GLU A 73 6.05 -1.73 22.61
CA GLU A 73 6.35 -3.02 23.25
C GLU A 73 7.79 -3.46 22.95
N GLU A 74 8.20 -3.41 21.68
CA GLU A 74 9.58 -3.69 21.28
C GLU A 74 10.59 -2.78 22.02
N LEU A 75 10.24 -1.50 22.23
CA LEU A 75 11.04 -0.58 23.01
C LEU A 75 11.18 -1.02 24.48
N ARG A 76 10.09 -1.51 25.10
CA ARG A 76 10.14 -2.04 26.47
C ARG A 76 11.02 -3.27 26.56
N GLU A 77 10.82 -4.23 25.65
CA GLU A 77 11.63 -5.44 25.59
C GLU A 77 13.12 -5.10 25.42
N TYR A 78 13.43 -4.17 24.50
CA TYR A 78 14.79 -3.70 24.29
C TYR A 78 15.39 -3.08 25.56
N CYS A 79 14.63 -2.23 26.26
CA CYS A 79 15.10 -1.60 27.50
C CYS A 79 15.35 -2.60 28.64
N ASN A 80 14.60 -3.70 28.67
CA ASN A 80 14.80 -4.80 29.62
C ASN A 80 15.93 -5.77 29.20
N SER A 81 16.39 -5.69 27.96
CA SER A 81 17.48 -6.53 27.44
C SER A 81 18.87 -6.02 27.88
N PRO A 82 19.88 -6.92 28.01
CA PRO A 82 21.25 -6.52 28.33
C PRO A 82 21.94 -5.71 27.22
N GLY A 83 21.31 -5.56 26.05
CA GLY A 83 21.81 -4.76 24.93
C GLY A 83 21.48 -3.27 25.02
N CYS A 84 20.61 -2.87 25.95
CA CYS A 84 20.33 -1.47 26.22
C CYS A 84 21.41 -0.87 27.13
N SER A 85 21.75 0.40 26.92
CA SER A 85 22.62 1.17 27.81
C SER A 85 21.80 2.20 28.60
N PRO A 86 21.29 1.86 29.81
CA PRO A 86 20.27 2.67 30.48
C PRO A 86 20.70 4.11 30.74
N TRP A 87 21.94 4.32 31.19
CA TRP A 87 22.48 5.64 31.49
C TRP A 87 22.66 6.55 30.27
N LYS A 88 22.87 5.95 29.08
CA LYS A 88 22.96 6.71 27.83
C LYS A 88 21.58 7.14 27.34
N THR A 89 20.55 6.32 27.58
CA THR A 89 19.17 6.66 27.26
C THR A 89 18.65 7.74 28.22
N VAL A 90 18.86 7.55 29.53
CA VAL A 90 18.41 8.46 30.60
C VAL A 90 19.00 9.88 30.44
N SER A 91 20.23 10.01 29.94
CA SER A 91 20.85 11.33 29.74
C SER A 91 20.28 12.12 28.55
N ARG A 92 19.55 11.47 27.63
CA ARG A 92 19.04 12.09 26.40
C ARG A 92 17.55 12.42 26.46
N ILE A 93 16.82 11.86 27.41
CA ILE A 93 15.36 12.00 27.53
C ILE A 93 14.98 13.14 28.48
N GLN A 94 13.86 13.79 28.19
CA GLN A 94 13.39 14.96 28.95
C GLN A 94 12.92 14.59 30.36
N SER A 95 12.23 13.47 30.52
CA SER A 95 11.62 13.04 31.78
C SER A 95 12.02 11.59 32.13
N PRO A 96 13.19 11.38 32.77
CA PRO A 96 13.67 10.04 33.11
C PRO A 96 12.73 9.23 33.98
N LYS A 97 12.06 9.88 34.95
CA LYS A 97 11.12 9.20 35.86
C LYS A 97 9.94 8.57 35.12
N ARG A 98 9.25 9.37 34.29
CA ARG A 98 8.13 8.90 33.46
C ARG A 98 8.55 7.77 32.52
N PHE A 99 9.77 7.83 31.99
CA PHE A 99 10.31 6.78 31.14
C PHE A 99 10.58 5.48 31.92
N ALA A 100 11.10 5.57 33.13
CA ALA A 100 11.29 4.40 33.99
C ALA A 100 9.95 3.72 34.31
N ASP A 101 8.94 4.50 34.71
CA ASP A 101 7.58 4.00 34.98
C ASP A 101 6.98 3.29 33.74
N PHE A 102 7.25 3.84 32.54
CA PHE A 102 6.84 3.23 31.27
C PHE A 102 7.53 1.89 31.00
N VAL A 103 8.85 1.78 31.22
CA VAL A 103 9.61 0.54 31.02
C VAL A 103 9.18 -0.54 32.01
N GLU A 104 8.77 -0.15 33.22
CA GLU A 104 8.25 -1.05 34.26
C GLU A 104 6.83 -1.56 33.95
N GLY A 105 6.11 -0.93 33.02
CA GLY A 105 4.81 -1.40 32.53
C GLY A 105 3.71 -0.35 32.48
N SER A 106 3.91 0.82 33.09
CA SER A 106 2.90 1.89 33.15
C SER A 106 2.60 2.49 31.78
N PHE A 107 1.41 3.07 31.59
CA PHE A 107 1.03 3.70 30.32
C PHE A 107 2.03 4.78 29.87
N HIS A 108 2.27 4.86 28.56
CA HIS A 108 3.17 5.85 27.97
C HIS A 108 2.57 7.28 27.98
N LEU A 109 1.24 7.37 28.03
CA LEU A 109 0.48 8.63 28.14
C LEU A 109 -0.04 8.81 29.56
N THR A 110 -0.09 10.06 29.97
CA THR A 110 -0.79 10.47 31.19
C THR A 110 -2.28 10.62 30.92
N PRO A 111 -3.16 10.42 31.93
CA PRO A 111 -4.60 10.59 31.75
C PRO A 111 -5.00 11.98 31.25
N ASN A 112 -4.25 13.01 31.66
CA ASN A 112 -4.46 14.37 31.21
C ASN A 112 -4.17 14.54 29.70
N GLU A 113 -3.07 13.96 29.20
CA GLU A 113 -2.75 13.99 27.76
C GLU A 113 -3.86 13.31 26.93
N VAL A 114 -4.40 12.18 27.41
CA VAL A 114 -5.52 11.48 26.75
C VAL A 114 -6.78 12.33 26.76
N SER A 115 -7.14 12.92 27.90
CA SER A 115 -8.32 13.78 28.03
C SER A 115 -8.26 15.02 27.13
N VAL A 116 -7.10 15.67 27.04
CA VAL A 116 -6.91 16.84 26.16
C VAL A 116 -7.07 16.43 24.70
N HIS A 117 -6.51 15.29 24.29
CA HIS A 117 -6.66 14.79 22.92
C HIS A 117 -8.12 14.42 22.60
N GLU A 118 -8.83 13.77 23.51
CA GLU A 118 -10.26 13.47 23.33
C GLU A 118 -11.11 14.74 23.25
N GLN A 119 -10.76 15.79 24.00
CA GLN A 119 -11.44 17.06 23.91
C GLN A 119 -11.20 17.77 22.57
N GLU A 120 -10.00 17.67 22.00
CA GLU A 120 -9.64 18.38 20.75
C GLU A 120 -10.11 17.61 19.51
N TYR A 121 -9.95 16.28 19.50
CA TYR A 121 -10.17 15.42 18.33
C TYR A 121 -11.28 14.38 18.53
N GLY A 122 -11.89 14.28 19.71
CA GLY A 122 -12.97 13.33 19.98
C GLY A 122 -14.33 13.82 19.50
N LEU A 123 -15.32 12.93 19.62
CA LEU A 123 -16.70 13.20 19.19
C LEU A 123 -17.31 14.44 19.86
N GLY A 124 -16.92 14.72 21.11
CA GLY A 124 -17.36 15.92 21.83
C GLY A 124 -16.91 17.23 21.20
N SER A 125 -15.74 17.26 20.53
CA SER A 125 -15.25 18.42 19.78
C SER A 125 -16.11 18.72 18.56
N LEU A 126 -16.50 17.66 17.84
CA LEU A 126 -17.30 17.78 16.62
C LEU A 126 -18.72 18.26 16.93
N ILE A 127 -19.33 17.72 17.99
CA ILE A 127 -20.67 18.15 18.43
C ILE A 127 -20.65 19.60 18.91
N ALA A 128 -19.63 20.00 19.68
CA ALA A 128 -19.51 21.38 20.13
C ALA A 128 -19.32 22.37 18.96
N GLN A 129 -18.58 21.99 17.92
CA GLN A 129 -18.46 22.81 16.71
C GLN A 129 -19.77 22.93 15.94
N ASP A 130 -20.54 21.83 15.85
CA ASP A 130 -21.85 21.79 15.18
C ASP A 130 -22.87 22.68 15.92
N GLU A 131 -22.91 22.62 17.25
CA GLU A 131 -23.76 23.50 18.08
C GLU A 131 -23.40 24.99 17.91
N ILE A 132 -22.11 25.32 17.83
CA ILE A 132 -21.65 26.70 17.57
C ILE A 132 -22.06 27.16 16.15
N TYR A 133 -22.02 26.25 15.17
CA TYR A 133 -22.42 26.54 13.79
C TYR A 133 -23.94 26.75 13.67
N GLU A 134 -24.75 25.96 14.37
CA GLU A 134 -26.21 26.11 14.44
C GLU A 134 -26.61 27.42 15.17
N GLU A 135 -25.95 27.76 16.28
CA GLU A 135 -26.23 28.99 17.03
C GLU A 135 -25.90 30.26 16.20
N THR A 136 -24.78 30.27 15.46
CA THR A 136 -24.43 31.41 14.58
C THR A 136 -25.22 31.46 13.26
N SER A 137 -25.80 30.34 12.81
CA SER A 137 -26.63 30.28 11.59
C SER A 137 -28.04 30.85 11.82
N SER A 138 -28.50 30.91 13.07
CA SER A 138 -29.81 31.46 13.43
C SER A 138 -29.93 32.99 13.35
N GLU A 139 -28.86 33.72 12.98
CA GLU A 139 -28.86 35.19 12.82
C GLU A 139 -28.78 35.69 11.37
N GLU A 140 -28.74 34.82 10.35
CA GLU A 140 -28.67 35.24 8.94
C GLU A 140 -29.79 34.57 8.12
N GLU A 141 -30.97 35.21 8.10
CA GLU A 141 -31.96 34.95 7.06
C GLU A 141 -31.42 35.44 5.69
N ASP A 142 -31.45 34.52 4.72
CA ASP A 142 -31.63 34.71 3.27
C ASP A 142 -30.45 34.30 2.35
N SER A 143 -30.85 33.63 1.26
CA SER A 143 -30.08 33.19 0.08
C SER A 143 -29.30 31.87 0.12
N ASP A 144 -30.07 30.79 -0.06
CA ASP A 144 -29.89 29.74 -1.09
C ASP A 144 -28.46 29.30 -1.44
N SER A 145 -27.97 28.22 -0.80
CA SER A 145 -26.96 27.38 -1.42
C SER A 145 -27.20 25.90 -1.14
N GLN A 146 -27.59 25.22 -2.21
CA GLN A 146 -27.74 23.77 -2.34
C GLN A 146 -26.40 23.05 -2.03
N TYR A 147 -26.34 22.28 -0.93
CA TYR A 147 -25.30 21.25 -0.72
C TYR A 147 -25.89 19.85 -0.98
N PRO A 148 -25.07 18.89 -1.45
CA PRO A 148 -25.55 17.54 -1.72
C PRO A 148 -25.64 16.73 -0.42
N THR A 149 -26.81 16.15 -0.19
CA THR A 149 -27.05 15.13 0.85
C THR A 149 -26.11 13.94 0.66
N VAL A 150 -25.23 13.70 1.63
CA VAL A 150 -24.52 12.43 1.78
C VAL A 150 -25.52 11.41 2.33
N THR A 151 -25.92 10.48 1.47
CA THR A 151 -26.82 9.37 1.81
C THR A 151 -26.19 8.48 2.90
N GLN A 152 -26.74 8.56 4.11
CA GLN A 152 -26.48 7.63 5.19
C GLN A 152 -27.23 6.32 4.89
N ASN A 153 -26.52 5.31 4.36
CA ASN A 153 -27.07 3.97 4.21
C ASN A 153 -26.99 3.24 5.55
N ASN A 154 -28.10 3.29 6.29
CA ASN A 154 -28.32 2.47 7.48
C ASN A 154 -28.49 1.00 7.07
N PHE A 155 -27.54 0.17 7.49
CA PHE A 155 -27.74 -1.27 7.60
C PHE A 155 -28.75 -1.56 8.71
N LEU A 156 -29.93 -2.04 8.33
CA LEU A 156 -30.81 -2.81 9.21
C LEU A 156 -31.35 -4.02 8.42
N THR A 157 -30.77 -5.20 8.65
CA THR A 157 -31.44 -6.51 8.83
C THR A 157 -30.42 -7.47 9.40
#